data_AF-A0A415LBY6-F1
#
_entry.id   AF-A0A415LBY6-F1
#
_cell.length_a   1.000
_cell.length_b   1.000
_cell.length_c   1.000
_cell.angle_alpha   90.00
_cell.angle_beta   90.00
_cell.angle_gamma   90.00
#
_symmetry.space_group_name_H-M   'P 1'
#
loop_
_entity.id
_entity.type
_entity.pdbx_description
1 polymer ?
#
loop_
_entity_poly.entity_id
_entity_poly.type
_entity_poly.pdbx_seq_one_letter_code
_entity_poly.pdbx_strand_id
1 'polypeptide(L)'
;MNFLECTSAEYGYFEYLLILAWKRKKYPLTFEKSEELESLKQLFVFPELKKYLQENLENKLNISFSDRDYDYIFLVYCCTNSCVFADKWKREDIELVHKIIFANGKVKHLIKKFENKFCLDVTQSHAFKSSIIYFYKKCFFNLHCIIPDKHFYLDSKKDSSKLMVRQCVSEMIDTWKKENHIPYPVDAGHLQYLSLQIFSIVQQFMKPVQIFIVSDLTAELEILKLYLARKFSRHRITIKPVLLNAQDLSFMSELDNSVIITKKVFAHLLSTMGISKNNSIVPINIEVNELDKQAIVDALVKCEKNIFRQYVLK
;
A
#
# COMPACT_ATOMS: atom_id res chain seq x y z
N MET A 1 4.49 20.34 26.71
CA MET A 1 4.02 18.98 26.39
C MET A 1 5.20 18.23 25.81
N ASN A 2 5.62 17.15 26.46
CA ASN A 2 6.78 16.37 26.03
C ASN A 2 6.40 15.58 24.76
N PHE A 3 7.29 15.52 23.75
CA PHE A 3 7.05 14.79 22.50
C PHE A 3 6.54 13.37 22.76
N LEU A 4 7.14 12.67 23.73
CA LEU A 4 6.76 11.31 24.09
C LEU A 4 5.34 11.20 24.66
N GLU A 5 4.88 12.19 25.43
CA GLU A 5 3.52 12.24 25.98
C GLU A 5 2.48 12.36 24.85
N CYS A 6 2.78 13.16 23.82
CA CYS A 6 1.95 13.35 22.65
C CYS A 6 1.97 12.16 21.68
N THR A 7 3.00 11.31 21.73
CA THR A 7 3.17 10.12 20.86
C THR A 7 2.87 8.80 21.55
N SER A 8 2.26 8.82 22.74
CA SER A 8 1.93 7.62 23.53
C SER A 8 1.08 6.61 22.75
N ALA A 9 0.18 7.07 21.87
CA ALA A 9 -0.56 6.19 20.96
C ALA A 9 0.37 5.43 20.00
N GLU A 10 1.43 6.09 19.50
CA GLU A 10 2.34 5.55 18.49
C GLU A 10 3.45 4.68 19.10
N TYR A 11 4.04 5.08 20.23
CA TYR A 11 5.21 4.40 20.84
C TYR A 11 4.93 3.73 22.19
N GLY A 12 3.79 3.99 22.83
CA GLY A 12 3.52 3.47 24.18
C GLY A 12 3.54 1.94 24.29
N TYR A 13 3.16 1.22 23.22
CA TYR A 13 3.28 -0.25 23.20
C TYR A 13 4.74 -0.74 23.29
N PHE A 14 5.67 -0.06 22.60
CA PHE A 14 7.11 -0.34 22.72
C PHE A 14 7.59 -0.05 24.14
N GLU A 15 7.20 1.09 24.72
CA GLU A 15 7.57 1.48 26.08
C GLU A 15 7.08 0.48 27.13
N TYR A 16 5.83 0.02 27.03
CA TYR A 16 5.28 -0.99 27.94
C TYR A 16 6.07 -2.31 27.87
N LEU A 17 6.35 -2.80 26.66
CA LEU A 17 7.13 -4.03 26.49
C LEU A 17 8.57 -3.88 27.00
N LEU A 18 9.18 -2.72 26.77
CA LEU A 18 10.50 -2.40 27.30
C LEU A 18 10.48 -2.42 28.85
N ILE A 19 9.50 -1.76 29.49
CA ILE A 19 9.33 -1.75 30.95
C ILE A 19 9.16 -3.16 31.52
N LEU A 20 8.44 -4.03 30.81
CA LEU A 20 8.27 -5.42 31.23
C LEU A 20 9.59 -6.19 31.29
N ALA A 21 10.62 -5.81 30.53
CA ALA A 21 11.93 -6.46 30.59
C ALA A 21 12.52 -6.47 32.00
N TRP A 22 12.47 -5.35 32.74
CA TRP A 22 13.03 -5.29 34.09
C TRP A 22 12.01 -5.46 35.21
N LYS A 23 10.71 -5.42 34.91
CA LYS A 23 9.66 -5.70 35.92
C LYS A 23 9.43 -7.20 36.12
N ARG A 24 9.82 -8.06 35.18
CA ARG A 24 9.73 -9.53 35.27
C ARG A 24 10.81 -10.13 36.17
N LYS A 25 10.82 -9.76 37.46
CA LYS A 25 11.79 -10.28 38.45
C LYS A 25 11.60 -11.77 38.78
N LYS A 26 10.40 -12.32 38.60
CA LYS A 26 10.04 -13.71 38.98
C LYS A 26 9.78 -14.64 37.80
N TYR A 27 9.86 -14.13 36.57
CA TYR A 27 9.48 -14.85 35.36
C TYR A 27 10.59 -14.75 34.31
N PRO A 28 11.67 -15.55 34.45
CA PRO A 28 12.77 -15.53 33.51
C PRO A 28 12.31 -15.91 32.10
N LEU A 29 12.95 -15.32 31.10
CA LEU A 29 12.59 -15.52 29.71
C LEU A 29 12.98 -16.92 29.21
N THR A 30 12.00 -17.59 28.62
CA THR A 30 12.18 -18.83 27.87
C THR A 30 11.54 -18.66 26.50
N PHE A 31 12.35 -18.47 25.46
CA PHE A 31 11.92 -18.58 24.08
C PHE A 31 13.04 -19.21 23.24
N GLU A 32 12.63 -19.90 22.19
CA GLU A 32 13.55 -20.61 21.30
C GLU A 32 14.44 -19.63 20.53
N LYS A 33 15.65 -20.06 20.21
CA LYS A 33 16.51 -19.31 19.30
C LYS A 33 15.86 -19.28 17.92
N SER A 34 15.85 -18.11 17.28
CA SER A 34 15.33 -17.93 15.93
C SER A 34 16.47 -17.50 15.01
N GLU A 35 16.70 -18.25 13.94
CA GLU A 35 17.66 -17.90 12.90
C GLU A 35 17.37 -16.53 12.27
N GLU A 36 16.09 -16.17 12.17
CA GLU A 36 15.64 -14.86 11.69
C GLU A 36 16.11 -13.75 12.64
N LEU A 37 15.94 -13.95 13.95
CA LEU A 37 16.38 -12.98 14.96
C LEU A 37 17.91 -12.87 15.01
N GLU A 38 18.62 -14.01 14.97
CA GLU A 38 20.09 -14.03 14.93
C GLU A 38 20.64 -13.30 13.69
N SER A 39 19.98 -13.47 12.53
CA SER A 39 20.36 -12.76 11.32
C SER A 39 20.19 -11.25 11.48
N LEU A 40 19.11 -10.80 12.13
CA LEU A 40 18.86 -9.38 12.39
C LEU A 40 19.81 -8.77 13.42
N LYS A 41 20.41 -9.55 14.33
CA LYS A 41 21.41 -9.04 15.29
C LYS A 41 22.68 -8.51 14.61
N GLN A 42 22.88 -8.77 13.32
CA GLN A 42 23.95 -8.16 12.52
C GLN A 42 23.76 -6.65 12.31
N LEU A 43 22.54 -6.13 12.51
CA LEU A 43 22.24 -4.70 12.42
C LEU A 43 22.93 -3.95 13.56
N PHE A 44 23.39 -2.73 13.28
CA PHE A 44 24.03 -1.85 14.27
C PHE A 44 23.17 -1.63 15.53
N VAL A 45 21.84 -1.71 15.38
CA VAL A 45 20.87 -1.53 16.45
C VAL A 45 21.13 -2.47 17.61
N PHE A 46 21.42 -3.76 17.38
CA PHE A 46 21.57 -4.73 18.45
C PHE A 46 22.74 -4.42 19.40
N PRO A 47 23.99 -4.25 18.92
CA PRO A 47 25.10 -3.90 19.79
C PRO A 47 24.94 -2.51 20.43
N GLU A 48 24.39 -1.52 19.72
CA GLU A 48 24.10 -0.20 20.31
C GLU A 48 23.07 -0.31 21.44
N LEU A 49 21.96 -1.01 21.21
CA LEU A 49 20.91 -1.21 22.20
C LEU A 49 21.46 -1.88 23.47
N LYS A 50 22.27 -2.93 23.32
CA LYS A 50 22.94 -3.61 24.43
C LYS A 50 23.80 -2.64 25.24
N LYS A 51 24.64 -1.84 24.57
CA LYS A 51 25.48 -0.81 25.21
C LYS A 51 24.64 0.21 25.98
N TYR A 52 23.60 0.77 25.35
CA TYR A 52 22.74 1.77 26.00
C TYR A 52 22.03 1.22 27.24
N LEU A 53 21.53 -0.02 27.18
CA LEU A 53 20.85 -0.68 28.29
C LEU A 53 21.80 -0.88 29.48
N GLN A 54 23.03 -1.32 29.23
CA GLN A 54 24.06 -1.49 30.27
C GLN A 54 24.41 -0.15 30.92
N GLU A 55 24.74 0.85 30.10
CA GLU A 55 25.20 2.15 30.60
C GLU A 55 24.12 2.92 31.37
N ASN A 56 22.86 2.83 30.92
CA ASN A 56 21.80 3.71 31.39
C ASN A 56 20.73 3.02 32.22
N LEU A 57 20.40 1.75 31.96
CA LEU A 57 19.24 1.09 32.57
C LEU A 57 19.66 0.15 33.70
N GLU A 58 20.62 -0.73 33.44
CA GLU A 58 21.19 -1.64 34.45
C GLU A 58 21.79 -0.87 35.62
N ASN A 59 22.63 0.12 35.32
CA ASN A 59 23.25 0.97 36.32
C ASN A 59 22.23 1.77 37.15
N LYS A 60 21.22 2.37 36.51
CA LYS A 60 20.22 3.21 37.22
C LYS A 60 19.22 2.39 38.04
N LEU A 61 18.87 1.20 37.57
CA LEU A 61 17.88 0.33 38.23
C LEU A 61 18.52 -0.71 39.16
N ASN A 62 19.85 -0.79 39.18
CA ASN A 62 20.61 -1.82 39.88
C ASN A 62 20.12 -3.23 39.56
N ILE A 63 20.06 -3.54 38.26
CA ILE A 63 19.67 -4.84 37.70
C ILE A 63 20.75 -5.31 36.73
N SER A 64 20.71 -6.59 36.35
CA SER A 64 21.53 -7.14 35.27
C SER A 64 20.63 -7.89 34.29
N PHE A 65 20.77 -7.60 33.00
CA PHE A 65 20.11 -8.35 31.94
C PHE A 65 20.96 -9.54 31.51
N SER A 66 20.29 -10.67 31.28
CA SER A 66 20.87 -11.81 30.59
C SER A 66 20.91 -11.60 29.07
N ASP A 67 21.63 -12.44 28.33
CA ASP A 67 21.60 -12.40 26.87
C ASP A 67 20.18 -12.58 26.29
N ARG A 68 19.32 -13.35 26.97
CA ARG A 68 17.91 -13.51 26.56
C ARG A 68 17.09 -12.25 26.75
N ASP A 69 17.42 -11.42 27.72
CA ASP A 69 16.75 -10.15 27.93
C ASP A 69 17.12 -9.16 26.82
N TYR A 70 18.40 -9.11 26.41
CA TYR A 70 18.81 -8.30 25.25
C TYR A 70 18.12 -8.79 23.97
N ASP A 71 18.01 -10.10 23.77
CA ASP A 71 17.31 -10.68 22.63
C ASP A 71 15.82 -10.31 22.63
N TYR A 72 15.17 -10.35 23.80
CA TYR A 72 13.78 -9.92 23.95
C TYR A 72 13.62 -8.43 23.65
N ILE A 73 14.46 -7.57 24.21
CA ILE A 73 14.36 -6.11 24.00
C ILE A 73 14.61 -5.77 22.52
N PHE A 74 15.54 -6.47 21.87
CA PHE A 74 15.77 -6.34 20.45
C PHE A 74 14.59 -6.84 19.61
N LEU A 75 13.98 -7.97 19.98
CA LEU A 75 12.75 -8.44 19.34
C LEU A 75 11.61 -7.42 19.47
N VAL A 76 11.46 -6.79 20.65
CA VAL A 76 10.50 -5.71 20.88
C VAL A 76 10.77 -4.54 19.93
N TYR A 77 12.04 -4.14 19.76
CA TYR A 77 12.43 -3.11 18.80
C TYR A 77 12.05 -3.49 17.37
N CYS A 78 12.33 -4.72 16.95
CA CYS A 78 12.03 -5.19 15.59
C CYS A 78 10.53 -5.25 15.29
N CYS A 79 9.70 -5.66 16.25
CA CYS A 79 8.30 -5.97 16.03
C CYS A 79 7.35 -4.77 16.22
N THR A 80 7.81 -3.69 16.85
CA THR A 80 6.98 -2.52 17.18
C THR A 80 7.43 -1.28 16.43
N ASN A 81 6.71 -0.16 16.59
CA ASN A 81 7.17 1.15 16.15
C ASN A 81 7.91 1.80 17.31
N SER A 82 9.09 2.35 17.05
CA SER A 82 9.87 3.12 18.01
C SER A 82 10.63 4.22 17.27
N CYS A 83 10.99 5.28 18.00
CA CYS A 83 11.88 6.33 17.50
C CYS A 83 13.34 6.12 17.94
N VAL A 84 13.65 5.01 18.62
CA VAL A 84 14.99 4.72 19.13
C VAL A 84 15.95 4.56 17.94
N PHE A 85 17.04 5.32 17.94
CA PHE A 85 18.05 5.34 16.87
C PHE A 85 17.54 5.73 15.47
N ALA A 86 16.38 6.39 15.36
CA ALA A 86 15.81 6.79 14.08
C ALA A 86 16.79 7.65 13.23
N ASP A 87 17.62 8.44 13.89
CA ASP A 87 18.65 9.33 13.33
C ASP A 87 19.96 8.61 12.93
N LYS A 88 20.17 7.37 13.37
CA LYS A 88 21.42 6.62 13.16
C LYS A 88 21.37 5.64 11.98
N TRP A 89 20.19 5.39 11.41
CA TRP A 89 20.03 4.46 10.29
C TRP A 89 20.74 4.96 9.03
N LYS A 90 21.56 4.11 8.42
CA LYS A 90 22.17 4.36 7.12
C LYS A 90 21.49 3.54 6.03
N ARG A 91 21.77 3.89 4.77
CA ARG A 91 21.21 3.19 3.62
C ARG A 91 21.63 1.71 3.60
N GLU A 92 22.88 1.43 3.95
CA GLU A 92 23.44 0.08 3.98
C GLU A 92 22.73 -0.80 5.02
N ASP A 93 22.32 -0.22 6.15
CA ASP A 93 21.54 -0.91 7.18
C ASP A 93 20.15 -1.29 6.66
N ILE A 94 19.49 -0.39 5.92
CA ILE A 94 18.19 -0.63 5.30
C ILE A 94 18.31 -1.75 4.24
N GLU A 95 19.36 -1.70 3.41
CA GLU A 95 19.63 -2.73 2.41
C GLU A 95 19.91 -4.09 3.07
N LEU A 96 20.60 -4.11 4.21
CA LEU A 96 20.83 -5.32 5.00
C LEU A 96 19.51 -5.89 5.56
N VAL A 97 18.62 -5.05 6.09
CA VAL A 97 17.26 -5.48 6.51
C VAL A 97 16.54 -6.14 5.34
N HIS A 98 16.50 -5.49 4.18
CA HIS A 98 15.84 -6.02 3.00
C HIS A 98 16.45 -7.39 2.62
N LYS A 99 17.77 -7.50 2.60
CA LYS A 99 18.47 -8.75 2.30
C LYS A 99 18.08 -9.88 3.25
N ILE A 100 18.08 -9.62 4.56
CA ILE A 100 17.72 -10.61 5.59
C ILE A 100 16.25 -11.05 5.44
N ILE A 101 15.33 -10.09 5.38
CA ILE A 101 13.89 -10.38 5.32
C ILE A 101 13.54 -11.12 4.03
N PHE A 102 14.04 -10.67 2.88
CA PHE A 102 13.72 -11.30 1.59
C PHE A 102 14.52 -12.57 1.31
N ALA A 103 15.53 -12.91 2.13
CA ALA A 103 16.16 -14.23 2.09
C ALA A 103 15.25 -15.31 2.70
N ASN A 104 14.33 -14.94 3.59
CA ASN A 104 13.44 -15.84 4.32
C ASN A 104 12.50 -16.62 3.38
N GLY A 105 12.42 -17.94 3.56
CA GLY A 105 11.58 -18.82 2.75
C GLY A 105 10.09 -18.49 2.81
N LYS A 106 9.57 -18.17 4.02
CA LYS A 106 8.16 -17.80 4.22
C LYS A 106 7.84 -16.49 3.52
N VAL A 107 8.74 -15.51 3.56
CA VAL A 107 8.58 -14.22 2.86
C VAL A 107 8.63 -14.40 1.35
N LYS A 108 9.62 -15.13 0.83
CA LYS A 108 9.71 -15.45 -0.61
C LYS A 108 8.43 -16.11 -1.11
N HIS A 109 7.92 -17.07 -0.35
CA HIS A 109 6.68 -17.75 -0.66
C HIS A 109 5.46 -16.80 -0.65
N LEU A 110 5.38 -15.89 0.32
CA LEU A 110 4.34 -14.84 0.36
C LEU A 110 4.39 -13.95 -0.89
N ILE A 111 5.58 -13.46 -1.24
CA ILE A 111 5.79 -12.63 -2.42
C ILE A 111 5.36 -13.37 -3.68
N LYS A 112 5.68 -14.66 -3.79
CA LYS A 112 5.29 -15.45 -4.97
C LYS A 112 3.77 -15.56 -5.11
N LYS A 113 3.03 -15.67 -4.01
CA LYS A 113 1.55 -15.63 -4.05
C LYS A 113 1.02 -14.29 -4.57
N PHE A 114 1.59 -13.19 -4.10
CA PHE A 114 1.24 -11.85 -4.60
C PHE A 114 1.61 -11.66 -6.08
N GLU A 115 2.77 -12.17 -6.49
CA GLU A 115 3.24 -12.11 -7.88
C GLU A 115 2.31 -12.87 -8.83
N ASN A 116 1.88 -14.08 -8.43
CA ASN A 116 0.93 -14.88 -9.19
C ASN A 116 -0.43 -14.18 -9.35
N LYS A 117 -0.82 -13.34 -8.37
CA LYS A 117 -2.12 -12.66 -8.39
C LYS A 117 -2.11 -11.32 -9.12
N PHE A 118 -1.05 -10.54 -8.99
CA PHE A 118 -0.96 -9.20 -9.57
C PHE A 118 -0.03 -9.18 -10.78
N CYS A 119 1.27 -8.98 -10.56
CA CYS A 119 2.33 -9.22 -11.54
C CYS A 119 3.70 -9.00 -10.87
N LEU A 120 4.77 -9.30 -11.62
CA LEU A 120 6.15 -9.07 -11.20
C LEU A 120 6.45 -7.58 -10.94
N ASP A 121 5.93 -6.67 -11.76
CA ASP A 121 6.22 -5.23 -11.62
C ASP A 121 5.69 -4.68 -10.28
N VAL A 122 4.51 -5.14 -9.87
CA VAL A 122 3.92 -4.80 -8.56
C VAL A 122 4.84 -5.29 -7.43
N THR A 123 5.26 -6.56 -7.47
CA THR A 123 6.02 -7.16 -6.37
C THR A 123 7.48 -6.70 -6.31
N GLN A 124 8.04 -6.24 -7.44
CA GLN A 124 9.38 -5.67 -7.49
C GLN A 124 9.42 -4.20 -7.04
N SER A 125 8.29 -3.52 -7.00
CA SER A 125 8.20 -2.13 -6.57
C SER A 125 8.70 -1.93 -5.13
N HIS A 126 9.37 -0.79 -4.90
CA HIS A 126 9.84 -0.43 -3.56
C HIS A 126 8.69 -0.36 -2.55
N ALA A 127 7.55 0.24 -2.94
CA ALA A 127 6.38 0.38 -2.09
C ALA A 127 5.82 -0.98 -1.63
N PHE A 128 5.79 -1.98 -2.52
CA PHE A 128 5.38 -3.34 -2.16
C PHE A 128 6.37 -3.96 -1.18
N LYS A 129 7.68 -3.89 -1.47
CA LYS A 129 8.72 -4.45 -0.60
C LYS A 129 8.65 -3.85 0.82
N SER A 130 8.53 -2.54 0.94
CA SER A 130 8.35 -1.87 2.24
C SER A 130 7.07 -2.30 2.95
N SER A 131 5.96 -2.48 2.21
CA SER A 131 4.69 -2.93 2.78
C SER A 131 4.78 -4.36 3.33
N ILE A 132 5.48 -5.25 2.62
CA ILE A 132 5.72 -6.63 3.06
C ILE A 132 6.64 -6.67 4.29
N ILE A 133 7.71 -5.87 4.32
CA ILE A 133 8.58 -5.79 5.50
C ILE A 133 7.79 -5.32 6.73
N TYR A 134 6.99 -4.26 6.57
CA TYR A 134 6.18 -3.71 7.66
C TYR A 134 5.12 -4.69 8.18
N PHE A 135 4.54 -5.50 7.28
CA PHE A 135 3.64 -6.59 7.67
C PHE A 135 4.40 -7.70 8.38
N TYR A 136 5.47 -8.20 7.76
CA TYR A 136 6.18 -9.40 8.19
C TYR A 136 6.95 -9.21 9.50
N LYS A 137 7.41 -7.99 9.83
CA LYS A 137 8.05 -7.74 11.14
C LYS A 137 7.16 -8.14 12.32
N LYS A 138 5.83 -8.15 12.14
CA LYS A 138 4.86 -8.57 13.16
C LYS A 138 4.74 -10.09 13.24
N CYS A 139 5.06 -10.80 12.17
CA CYS A 139 4.99 -12.26 12.09
C CYS A 139 6.22 -12.95 12.70
N PHE A 140 7.27 -12.21 13.09
CA PHE A 140 8.36 -12.77 13.87
C PHE A 140 7.82 -13.44 15.13
N PHE A 141 8.27 -14.67 15.40
CA PHE A 141 7.75 -15.49 16.50
C PHE A 141 6.22 -15.63 16.51
N ASN A 142 5.56 -15.49 15.35
CA ASN A 142 4.11 -15.50 15.20
C ASN A 142 3.38 -14.45 16.06
N LEU A 143 4.01 -13.30 16.33
CA LEU A 143 3.47 -12.25 17.22
C LEU A 143 2.33 -11.42 16.59
N HIS A 144 1.96 -11.69 15.34
CA HIS A 144 0.99 -10.90 14.56
C HIS A 144 -0.44 -10.96 15.12
N CYS A 145 -0.71 -11.84 16.07
CA CYS A 145 -1.98 -11.95 16.78
C CYS A 145 -2.04 -11.10 18.07
N ILE A 146 -0.90 -10.65 18.60
CA ILE A 146 -0.84 -9.90 19.87
C ILE A 146 -0.36 -8.46 19.71
N ILE A 147 0.34 -8.15 18.61
CA ILE A 147 0.74 -6.78 18.31
C ILE A 147 -0.53 -6.00 17.93
N PRO A 148 -0.90 -4.93 18.63
CA PRO A 148 -2.11 -4.17 18.33
C PRO A 148 -1.98 -3.42 17.01
N ASP A 149 -3.07 -3.34 16.25
CA ASP A 149 -3.19 -2.35 15.19
C ASP A 149 -3.53 -0.98 15.78
N LYS A 150 -2.79 0.04 15.34
CA LYS A 150 -2.89 1.41 15.85
C LYS A 150 -3.58 2.36 14.87
N HIS A 151 -3.95 1.87 13.69
CA HIS A 151 -4.54 2.72 12.66
C HIS A 151 -6.06 2.80 12.82
N PHE A 152 -6.61 3.97 12.42
CA PHE A 152 -8.03 4.21 12.35
C PHE A 152 -8.50 4.21 10.89
N TYR A 153 -9.47 3.35 10.56
CA TYR A 153 -10.01 3.24 9.20
C TYR A 153 -11.46 3.75 9.16
N LEU A 154 -11.67 4.97 8.64
CA LEU A 154 -12.99 5.59 8.56
C LEU A 154 -13.73 5.22 7.26
N ASP A 155 -13.06 5.29 6.10
CA ASP A 155 -13.74 5.24 4.79
C ASP A 155 -13.59 3.92 4.03
N SER A 156 -12.63 3.07 4.40
CA SER A 156 -12.30 1.87 3.61
C SER A 156 -13.40 0.82 3.57
N LYS A 157 -14.32 0.84 4.54
CA LYS A 157 -15.38 -0.18 4.70
C LYS A 157 -16.53 -0.02 3.70
N LYS A 158 -16.68 1.13 3.04
CA LYS A 158 -17.78 1.42 2.09
C LYS A 158 -17.37 1.36 0.62
N ASP A 159 -16.07 1.24 0.34
CA ASP A 159 -15.52 1.24 -1.01
C ASP A 159 -15.40 -0.20 -1.53
N SER A 160 -16.20 -0.54 -2.55
CA SER A 160 -16.25 -1.90 -3.11
C SER A 160 -14.91 -2.36 -3.70
N SER A 161 -14.11 -1.46 -4.27
CA SER A 161 -12.79 -1.81 -4.82
C SER A 161 -11.79 -2.15 -3.71
N LYS A 162 -11.82 -1.41 -2.60
CA LYS A 162 -10.99 -1.71 -1.42
C LYS A 162 -11.42 -3.01 -0.74
N LEU A 163 -12.72 -3.27 -0.65
CA LEU A 163 -13.25 -4.53 -0.12
C LEU A 163 -12.81 -5.74 -0.95
N MET A 164 -12.81 -5.61 -2.28
CA MET A 164 -12.35 -6.67 -3.18
C MET A 164 -10.86 -7.01 -2.98
N VAL A 165 -9.99 -6.00 -2.83
CA VAL A 165 -8.58 -6.25 -2.49
C VAL A 165 -8.45 -6.88 -1.12
N ARG A 166 -9.21 -6.40 -0.14
CA ARG A 166 -9.18 -6.96 1.21
C ARG A 166 -9.51 -8.45 1.20
N GLN A 167 -10.54 -8.85 0.46
CA GLN A 167 -10.89 -10.26 0.32
C GLN A 167 -9.74 -11.05 -0.29
N CYS A 168 -9.21 -10.58 -1.42
CA CYS A 168 -8.09 -11.23 -2.10
C CYS A 168 -6.84 -11.37 -1.21
N VAL A 169 -6.47 -10.29 -0.51
CA VAL A 169 -5.33 -10.30 0.43
C VAL A 169 -5.59 -11.26 1.60
N SER A 170 -6.80 -11.28 2.14
CA SER A 170 -7.15 -12.19 3.25
C SER A 170 -7.00 -13.66 2.82
N GLU A 171 -7.55 -14.02 1.65
CA GLU A 171 -7.44 -15.37 1.08
C GLU A 171 -5.96 -15.77 0.84
N MET A 172 -5.15 -14.85 0.30
CA MET A 172 -3.72 -15.09 0.09
C MET A 172 -2.96 -15.29 1.40
N ILE A 173 -3.24 -14.48 2.42
CA ILE A 173 -2.59 -14.58 3.73
C ILE A 173 -3.01 -15.86 4.46
N ASP A 174 -4.28 -16.23 4.41
CA ASP A 174 -4.76 -17.47 5.03
C ASP A 174 -4.14 -18.71 4.37
N THR A 175 -4.05 -18.70 3.05
CA THR A 175 -3.39 -19.77 2.29
C THR A 175 -1.90 -19.84 2.62
N TRP A 176 -1.21 -18.69 2.58
CA TRP A 176 0.21 -18.59 2.96
C TRP A 176 0.48 -19.15 4.35
N LYS A 177 -0.36 -18.81 5.33
CA LYS A 177 -0.21 -19.29 6.71
C LYS A 177 -0.39 -20.79 6.83
N LYS A 178 -1.42 -21.35 6.22
CA LYS A 178 -1.69 -22.80 6.23
C LYS A 178 -0.49 -23.57 5.66
N GLU A 179 0.02 -23.13 4.53
CA GLU A 179 1.15 -23.77 3.83
C GLU A 179 2.49 -23.57 4.55
N ASN A 180 2.61 -22.58 5.45
CA ASN A 180 3.83 -22.33 6.25
C ASN A 180 3.66 -22.71 7.73
N HIS A 181 2.60 -23.44 8.07
CA HIS A 181 2.27 -23.90 9.42
C HIS A 181 2.28 -22.77 10.48
N ILE A 182 1.78 -21.58 10.12
CA ILE A 182 1.68 -20.44 11.01
C ILE A 182 0.39 -20.56 11.86
N PRO A 183 0.48 -20.76 13.19
CA PRO A 183 -0.64 -21.25 14.00
C PRO A 183 -1.72 -20.20 14.31
N TYR A 184 -1.34 -18.93 14.47
CA TYR A 184 -2.25 -17.89 14.99
C TYR A 184 -2.94 -17.08 13.88
N PRO A 185 -4.19 -16.61 14.06
CA PRO A 185 -4.85 -15.70 13.11
C PRO A 185 -4.08 -14.37 12.98
N VAL A 186 -4.18 -13.73 11.82
CA VAL A 186 -3.69 -12.35 11.65
C VAL A 186 -4.76 -11.39 12.13
N ASP A 187 -4.37 -10.40 12.91
CA ASP A 187 -5.29 -9.35 13.32
C ASP A 187 -5.95 -8.67 12.11
N ALA A 188 -7.26 -8.41 12.23
CA ALA A 188 -8.06 -7.87 11.14
C ALA A 188 -7.63 -6.44 10.76
N GLY A 189 -7.09 -5.68 11.70
CA GLY A 189 -6.51 -4.36 11.47
C GLY A 189 -5.24 -4.45 10.64
N HIS A 190 -4.32 -5.35 10.97
CA HIS A 190 -3.10 -5.56 10.15
C HIS A 190 -3.42 -6.00 8.72
N LEU A 191 -4.40 -6.89 8.55
CA LEU A 191 -4.90 -7.27 7.23
C LEU A 191 -5.51 -6.08 6.48
N GLN A 192 -6.31 -5.26 7.17
CA GLN A 192 -6.90 -4.06 6.59
C GLN A 192 -5.83 -3.06 6.15
N TYR A 193 -4.78 -2.83 6.95
CA TYR A 193 -3.66 -1.98 6.58
C TYR A 193 -2.97 -2.47 5.32
N LEU A 194 -2.55 -3.74 5.32
CA LEU A 194 -1.85 -4.34 4.17
C LEU A 194 -2.71 -4.24 2.90
N SER A 195 -4.01 -4.53 3.02
CA SER A 195 -4.94 -4.44 1.90
C SER A 195 -5.02 -3.04 1.29
N LEU A 196 -4.97 -1.98 2.12
CA LEU A 196 -4.96 -0.60 1.65
C LEU A 196 -3.66 -0.24 0.95
N GLN A 197 -2.52 -0.68 1.48
CA GLN A 197 -1.22 -0.48 0.83
C GLN A 197 -1.20 -1.15 -0.55
N ILE A 198 -1.62 -2.42 -0.61
CA ILE A 198 -1.71 -3.18 -1.86
C ILE A 198 -2.66 -2.51 -2.85
N PHE A 199 -3.82 -2.03 -2.39
CA PHE A 199 -4.76 -1.28 -3.23
C PHE A 199 -4.08 -0.08 -3.90
N SER A 200 -3.43 0.79 -3.12
CA SER A 200 -2.75 1.98 -3.64
C SER A 200 -1.58 1.64 -4.57
N ILE A 201 -0.83 0.58 -4.27
CA ILE A 201 0.26 0.11 -5.12
C ILE A 201 -0.29 -0.36 -6.47
N VAL A 202 -1.25 -1.29 -6.45
CA VAL A 202 -1.86 -1.85 -7.66
C VAL A 202 -2.41 -0.76 -8.58
N GLN A 203 -3.00 0.30 -8.01
CA GLN A 203 -3.50 1.42 -8.81
C GLN A 203 -2.44 2.09 -9.69
N GLN A 204 -1.17 2.10 -9.26
CA GLN A 204 -0.07 2.69 -10.05
C GLN A 204 0.33 1.85 -11.28
N PHE A 205 -0.02 0.56 -11.28
CA PHE A 205 0.32 -0.39 -12.35
C PHE A 205 -0.88 -0.69 -13.27
N MET A 206 -2.02 -0.07 -13.02
CA MET A 206 -3.16 -0.16 -13.92
C MET A 206 -2.89 0.59 -15.22
N LYS A 207 -3.54 0.14 -16.30
CA LYS A 207 -3.53 0.90 -17.56
C LYS A 207 -4.26 2.24 -17.35
N PRO A 208 -3.76 3.34 -17.93
CA PRO A 208 -4.43 4.63 -17.85
C PRO A 208 -5.77 4.61 -18.59
N VAL A 209 -6.75 5.37 -18.10
CA VAL A 209 -8.05 5.54 -18.77
C VAL A 209 -7.85 6.29 -20.08
N GLN A 210 -8.41 5.76 -21.16
CA GLN A 210 -8.42 6.45 -22.46
C GLN A 210 -9.48 7.55 -22.45
N ILE A 211 -9.06 8.78 -22.74
CA ILE A 211 -9.94 9.93 -22.94
C ILE A 211 -9.85 10.34 -24.41
N PHE A 212 -10.99 10.35 -25.09
CA PHE A 212 -11.14 10.92 -26.42
C PHE A 212 -11.76 12.30 -26.31
N ILE A 213 -11.12 13.32 -26.88
CA ILE A 213 -11.68 14.67 -26.99
C ILE A 213 -12.20 14.81 -28.42
N VAL A 214 -13.49 15.04 -28.58
CA VAL A 214 -14.16 15.04 -29.88
C VAL A 214 -14.72 16.43 -30.15
N SER A 215 -14.16 17.10 -31.15
CA SER A 215 -14.60 18.42 -31.60
C SER A 215 -14.42 18.56 -33.12
N ASP A 216 -15.09 19.53 -33.70
CA ASP A 216 -14.92 20.03 -35.06
C ASP A 216 -13.84 21.11 -35.18
N LEU A 217 -13.36 21.66 -34.05
CA LEU A 217 -12.40 22.76 -34.02
C LEU A 217 -11.08 22.35 -33.33
N THR A 218 -9.97 22.53 -34.04
CA THR A 218 -8.62 22.22 -33.53
C THR A 218 -8.25 23.02 -32.28
N ALA A 219 -8.65 24.29 -32.21
CA ALA A 219 -8.37 25.15 -31.05
C ALA A 219 -8.96 24.57 -29.75
N GLU A 220 -10.16 23.99 -29.81
CA GLU A 220 -10.82 23.41 -28.64
C GLU A 220 -10.18 22.10 -28.21
N LEU A 221 -9.76 21.28 -29.17
CA LEU A 221 -9.03 20.05 -28.89
C LEU A 221 -7.75 20.36 -28.10
N GLU A 222 -6.98 21.37 -28.51
CA GLU A 222 -5.74 21.75 -27.82
C GLU A 222 -6.01 22.37 -26.45
N ILE A 223 -7.02 23.24 -26.30
CA ILE A 223 -7.37 23.83 -25.00
C ILE A 223 -7.80 22.75 -24.00
N LEU A 224 -8.69 21.83 -24.39
CA LEU A 224 -9.16 20.75 -23.51
C LEU A 224 -8.03 19.79 -23.15
N LYS A 225 -7.15 19.48 -24.11
CA LYS A 225 -5.96 18.67 -23.86
C LYS A 225 -5.04 19.32 -22.84
N LEU A 226 -4.79 20.62 -22.92
CA LEU A 226 -4.03 21.37 -21.92
C LEU A 226 -4.70 21.34 -20.54
N TYR A 227 -6.01 21.54 -20.48
CA TYR A 227 -6.78 21.46 -19.24
C TYR A 227 -6.64 20.09 -18.57
N LEU A 228 -6.88 19.00 -19.30
CA LEU A 228 -6.81 17.64 -18.76
C LEU A 228 -5.38 17.25 -18.37
N ALA A 229 -4.39 17.59 -19.19
CA ALA A 229 -2.99 17.30 -18.89
C ALA A 229 -2.47 18.06 -17.66
N ARG A 230 -3.03 19.25 -17.37
CA ARG A 230 -2.72 19.99 -16.13
C ARG A 230 -3.41 19.38 -14.92
N LYS A 231 -4.60 18.80 -15.08
CA LYS A 231 -5.42 18.27 -13.97
C LYS A 231 -5.10 16.82 -13.60
N PHE A 232 -4.68 16.01 -14.55
CA PHE A 232 -4.52 14.58 -14.36
C PHE A 232 -3.12 14.10 -14.75
N SER A 233 -2.57 13.16 -13.97
CA SER A 233 -1.30 12.51 -14.27
C SER A 233 -1.37 11.68 -15.54
N ARG A 234 -0.26 11.62 -16.29
CA ARG A 234 -0.11 10.73 -17.46
C ARG A 234 -0.13 9.24 -17.09
N HIS A 235 0.12 8.92 -15.82
CA HIS A 235 -0.06 7.55 -15.29
C HIS A 235 -1.54 7.19 -15.11
N ARG A 236 -2.41 8.20 -15.02
CA ARG A 236 -3.85 8.03 -14.77
C ARG A 236 -4.66 8.02 -16.06
N ILE A 237 -4.30 8.89 -17.02
CA ILE A 237 -5.07 9.10 -18.25
C ILE A 237 -4.18 9.16 -19.50
N THR A 238 -4.73 8.74 -20.63
CA THR A 238 -4.18 8.99 -21.97
C THR A 238 -5.20 9.81 -22.76
N ILE A 239 -4.76 10.92 -23.36
CA ILE A 239 -5.64 11.83 -24.11
C ILE A 239 -5.43 11.63 -25.60
N LYS A 240 -6.52 11.45 -26.35
CA LYS A 240 -6.55 11.32 -27.80
C LYS A 240 -7.51 12.35 -28.42
N PRO A 241 -7.03 13.37 -29.12
CA PRO A 241 -7.89 14.31 -29.82
C PRO A 241 -8.46 13.66 -31.09
N VAL A 242 -9.73 13.92 -31.39
CA VAL A 242 -10.47 13.39 -32.54
C VAL A 242 -11.18 14.56 -33.23
N LEU A 243 -10.84 14.79 -34.50
CA LEU A 243 -11.42 15.87 -35.29
C LEU A 243 -12.59 15.30 -36.12
N LEU A 244 -13.83 15.64 -35.72
CA LEU A 244 -15.07 15.06 -36.27
C LEU A 244 -15.14 15.07 -37.79
N ASN A 245 -14.72 16.16 -38.40
CA ASN A 245 -14.93 16.41 -39.84
C ASN A 245 -13.76 15.93 -40.71
N ALA A 246 -12.67 15.44 -40.11
CA ALA A 246 -11.42 15.16 -40.83
C ALA A 246 -10.90 13.73 -40.63
N GLN A 247 -11.56 12.93 -39.78
CA GLN A 247 -11.11 11.59 -39.42
C GLN A 247 -12.24 10.59 -39.61
N ASP A 248 -11.87 9.35 -39.96
CA ASP A 248 -12.80 8.23 -39.89
C ASP A 248 -13.14 7.94 -38.43
N LEU A 249 -14.43 7.88 -38.13
CA LEU A 249 -14.97 7.69 -36.79
C LEU A 249 -15.48 6.25 -36.56
N SER A 250 -15.26 5.33 -37.51
CA SER A 250 -15.63 3.91 -37.41
C SER A 250 -15.11 3.25 -36.13
N PHE A 251 -13.88 3.59 -35.73
CA PHE A 251 -13.22 3.08 -34.52
C PHE A 251 -13.98 3.40 -33.21
N MET A 252 -14.85 4.41 -33.19
CA MET A 252 -15.62 4.79 -32.00
C MET A 252 -16.52 3.65 -31.51
N SER A 253 -17.00 2.81 -32.42
CA SER A 253 -17.83 1.64 -32.11
C SER A 253 -17.06 0.52 -31.41
N GLU A 254 -15.74 0.46 -31.61
CA GLU A 254 -14.83 -0.55 -31.05
C GLU A 254 -14.27 -0.15 -29.67
N LEU A 255 -14.50 1.10 -29.24
CA LEU A 255 -14.04 1.56 -27.94
C LEU A 255 -14.73 0.79 -26.82
N ASP A 256 -13.95 0.43 -25.81
CA ASP A 256 -14.46 -0.12 -24.55
C ASP A 256 -13.88 0.64 -23.36
N ASN A 257 -14.71 0.82 -22.34
CA ASN A 257 -14.38 1.45 -21.07
C ASN A 257 -13.56 2.76 -21.17
N SER A 258 -13.92 3.64 -22.12
CA SER A 258 -13.26 4.91 -22.40
C SER A 258 -14.14 6.11 -22.04
N VAL A 259 -13.53 7.27 -21.80
CA VAL A 259 -14.22 8.54 -21.60
C VAL A 259 -14.19 9.33 -22.90
N ILE A 260 -15.34 9.82 -23.37
CA ILE A 260 -15.47 10.57 -24.62
C ILE A 260 -16.04 11.94 -24.28
N ILE A 261 -15.21 12.97 -24.36
CA ILE A 261 -15.58 14.35 -24.07
C ILE A 261 -15.94 15.04 -25.37
N THR A 262 -17.11 15.67 -25.44
CA THR A 262 -17.54 16.38 -26.65
C THR A 262 -18.40 17.59 -26.31
N LYS A 263 -18.60 18.50 -27.26
CA LYS A 263 -19.61 19.55 -27.09
C LYS A 263 -21.00 18.94 -27.01
N LYS A 264 -21.87 19.56 -26.20
CA LYS A 264 -23.29 19.18 -26.09
C LYS A 264 -24.00 19.02 -27.44
N VAL A 265 -23.71 19.89 -28.41
CA VAL A 265 -24.33 19.82 -29.76
C VAL A 265 -23.99 18.53 -30.53
N PHE A 266 -22.85 17.90 -30.24
CA PHE A 266 -22.41 16.67 -30.90
C PHE A 266 -22.75 15.41 -30.11
N ALA A 267 -23.34 15.53 -28.92
CA ALA A 267 -23.70 14.39 -28.09
C ALA A 267 -24.69 13.44 -28.79
N HIS A 268 -25.68 14.01 -29.49
CA HIS A 268 -26.65 13.22 -30.26
C HIS A 268 -25.97 12.47 -31.41
N LEU A 269 -25.08 13.12 -32.15
CA LEU A 269 -24.32 12.48 -33.22
C LEU A 269 -23.58 11.24 -32.69
N LEU A 270 -22.79 11.40 -31.62
CA LEU A 270 -22.05 10.29 -31.01
C LEU A 270 -22.96 9.15 -30.53
N SER A 271 -24.15 9.47 -30.01
CA SER A 271 -25.10 8.45 -29.56
C SER A 271 -25.62 7.56 -30.69
N THR A 272 -25.59 8.04 -31.94
CA THR A 272 -26.00 7.26 -33.12
C THR A 272 -24.88 6.38 -33.71
N MET A 273 -23.64 6.53 -33.24
CA MET A 273 -22.45 5.84 -33.80
C MET A 273 -22.22 4.43 -33.23
N GLY A 274 -23.21 3.84 -32.57
CA GLY A 274 -23.09 2.48 -32.01
C GLY A 274 -22.07 2.34 -30.87
N ILE A 275 -21.71 3.44 -30.20
CA ILE A 275 -20.74 3.42 -29.09
C ILE A 275 -21.28 2.57 -27.94
N SER A 276 -20.46 1.62 -27.47
CA SER A 276 -20.82 0.73 -26.36
C SER A 276 -21.18 1.52 -25.09
N LYS A 277 -22.21 1.04 -24.36
CA LYS A 277 -22.68 1.60 -23.06
C LYS A 277 -21.63 1.54 -21.95
N ASN A 278 -20.56 0.76 -22.14
CA ASN A 278 -19.44 0.70 -21.21
C ASN A 278 -18.60 1.99 -21.23
N ASN A 279 -18.62 2.71 -22.34
CA ASN A 279 -17.98 4.02 -22.46
C ASN A 279 -18.81 5.10 -21.74
N SER A 280 -18.17 6.22 -21.42
CA SER A 280 -18.81 7.36 -20.78
C SER A 280 -18.70 8.58 -21.69
N ILE A 281 -19.81 8.98 -22.31
CA ILE A 281 -19.89 10.22 -23.10
C ILE A 281 -20.19 11.38 -22.15
N VAL A 282 -19.33 12.38 -22.15
CA VAL A 282 -19.40 13.57 -21.29
C VAL A 282 -19.59 14.80 -22.17
N PRO A 283 -20.85 15.25 -22.36
CA PRO A 283 -21.14 16.45 -23.13
C PRO A 283 -20.88 17.71 -22.31
N ILE A 284 -19.98 18.57 -22.77
CA ILE A 284 -19.50 19.77 -22.06
C ILE A 284 -19.92 21.07 -22.75
N ASN A 285 -19.89 22.17 -21.99
CA ASN A 285 -19.98 23.53 -22.53
C ASN A 285 -18.59 24.03 -22.93
N ILE A 286 -18.54 25.10 -23.75
CA ILE A 286 -17.29 25.73 -24.19
C ILE A 286 -16.44 26.19 -22.99
N GLU A 287 -17.08 26.73 -21.96
CA GLU A 287 -16.39 27.24 -20.76
C GLU A 287 -15.98 26.15 -19.76
N VAL A 288 -16.41 24.89 -19.95
CA VAL A 288 -16.23 23.77 -19.01
C VAL A 288 -16.55 24.18 -17.57
N ASN A 289 -17.83 24.27 -17.24
CA ASN A 289 -18.25 24.71 -15.91
C ASN A 289 -18.00 23.63 -14.83
N GLU A 290 -18.28 23.94 -13.55
CA GLU A 290 -18.03 22.99 -12.45
C GLU A 290 -18.80 21.67 -12.58
N LEU A 291 -20.00 21.68 -13.16
CA LEU A 291 -20.76 20.45 -13.42
C LEU A 291 -20.09 19.59 -14.50
N ASP A 292 -19.59 20.21 -15.56
CA ASP A 292 -18.81 19.54 -16.61
C ASP A 292 -17.54 18.92 -16.02
N LYS A 293 -16.85 19.64 -15.13
CA LYS A 293 -15.65 19.15 -14.44
C LYS A 293 -15.96 17.93 -13.57
N GLN A 294 -17.04 17.97 -12.80
CA GLN A 294 -17.46 16.84 -11.96
C GLN A 294 -17.85 15.63 -12.83
N ALA A 295 -18.59 15.84 -13.93
CA ALA A 295 -18.96 14.77 -14.85
C ALA A 295 -17.75 14.08 -15.49
N ILE A 296 -16.70 14.84 -15.83
CA ILE A 296 -15.43 14.27 -16.32
C ILE A 296 -14.80 13.39 -15.22
N VAL A 297 -14.76 13.87 -13.97
CA VAL A 297 -14.18 13.11 -12.85
C VAL A 297 -14.98 11.84 -12.57
N ASP A 298 -16.30 11.90 -12.57
CA ASP A 298 -17.17 10.74 -12.31
C ASP A 298 -17.03 9.68 -13.42
N ALA A 299 -16.97 10.12 -14.68
CA ALA A 299 -16.72 9.25 -15.82
C ALA A 299 -15.35 8.56 -15.72
N LEU A 300 -14.31 9.30 -15.34
CA LEU A 300 -12.97 8.76 -15.11
C LEU A 300 -12.98 7.71 -13.99
N VAL A 301 -13.55 8.03 -12.84
CA VAL A 301 -13.62 7.11 -11.69
C VAL A 301 -14.40 5.84 -12.04
N LYS A 302 -15.48 5.95 -12.81
CA LYS A 302 -16.23 4.78 -13.33
C LYS A 302 -15.34 3.88 -14.19
N CYS A 303 -14.61 4.46 -15.15
CA CYS A 303 -13.71 3.71 -16.02
C CYS A 303 -12.55 3.08 -15.23
N GLU A 304 -11.95 3.81 -14.29
CA GLU A 304 -10.90 3.30 -13.38
C GLU A 304 -11.38 2.10 -12.57
N LYS A 305 -12.60 2.15 -12.02
CA LYS A 305 -13.19 1.03 -11.27
C LYS A 305 -13.34 -0.22 -12.12
N ASN A 306 -13.71 -0.07 -13.39
CA ASN A 306 -13.80 -1.19 -14.32
C ASN A 306 -12.42 -1.78 -14.64
N ILE A 307 -11.41 -0.94 -14.93
CA ILE A 307 -10.02 -1.38 -15.14
C ILE A 307 -9.52 -2.13 -13.91
N PHE A 308 -9.77 -1.57 -12.73
CA PHE A 308 -9.38 -2.16 -11.46
C PHE A 308 -10.03 -3.53 -11.24
N ARG A 309 -11.33 -3.65 -11.49
CA ARG A 309 -12.05 -4.92 -11.40
C ARG A 309 -11.47 -5.97 -12.33
N GLN A 310 -11.21 -5.62 -13.58
CA GLN A 310 -10.56 -6.51 -14.54
C GLN A 310 -9.13 -6.87 -14.11
N TYR A 311 -8.41 -5.96 -13.46
CA TYR A 311 -7.04 -6.21 -13.01
C TYR A 311 -7.01 -7.21 -11.85
N VAL A 312 -7.89 -7.05 -10.85
CA VAL A 312 -7.91 -7.89 -9.64
C VAL A 312 -8.62 -9.24 -9.86
N LEU A 313 -9.59 -9.33 -10.79
CA LEU A 313 -10.30 -10.58 -11.07
C LEU A 313 -9.57 -11.53 -12.03
N LYS A 314 -8.42 -11.14 -12.58
CA LYS A 314 -7.52 -12.07 -13.29
C LYS A 314 -7.05 -13.20 -12.39
#